data_AF-A0A1F6GB49-F1
#
_entry.id   AF-A0A1F6GB49-F1
#
_cell.length_a   1.000
_cell.length_b   1.000
_cell.length_c   1.000
_cell.angle_alpha   90.00
_cell.angle_beta   90.00
_cell.angle_gamma   90.00
#
_symmetry.space_group_name_H-M   'P 1'
#
loop_
_entity.id
_entity.type
_entity.pdbx_description
1 polymer ?
#
loop_
_entity_poly.entity_id
_entity_poly.type
_entity_poly.pdbx_seq_one_letter_code
_entity_poly.pdbx_strand_id
1 'polypeptide(L)'
;MGVIGLALLASLHFFSEMNDNYVLIARGYDPYQQVTDNYRFHRSKKGLIFSVSFLISATSFLVMVLLPNEEAKRVKPVRKAAPVPEGVTPPKAQSESTISSPMQGGVDDKDEDLETTALPEPRSRSRERESVIEAIEELDLEDVEFEGEVDITEGEDDVVYGSGEITAAALIDFVHKYPDSSLKFLFRRKLDGKPLSAEEEDIYAAWEARSLTRGKIKRYILQLMDWEEMPKEPLYEIWKKIRDHIFENYS
;
A
#
# COMPACT_ATOMS: atom_id res chain seq x y z
N MET A 1 24.95 -22.28 -15.77
CA MET A 1 25.81 -21.72 -14.70
C MET A 1 25.56 -20.23 -14.47
N GLY A 2 25.98 -19.32 -15.36
CA GLY A 2 25.98 -17.86 -15.13
C GLY A 2 24.73 -17.28 -14.44
N VAL A 3 23.53 -17.48 -15.02
CA VAL A 3 22.27 -16.92 -14.51
C VAL A 3 21.95 -17.35 -13.07
N ILE A 4 22.17 -18.63 -12.72
CA ILE A 4 21.92 -19.16 -11.37
C ILE A 4 22.95 -18.62 -10.38
N GLY A 5 24.22 -18.51 -10.79
CA GLY A 5 25.26 -17.89 -9.96
C GLY A 5 24.98 -16.42 -9.67
N LEU A 6 24.47 -15.67 -10.66
CA LEU A 6 24.09 -14.27 -10.51
C LEU A 6 22.86 -14.10 -9.60
N ALA A 7 21.87 -14.99 -9.68
CA ALA A 7 20.75 -15.03 -8.75
C ALA A 7 21.15 -15.39 -7.32
N LEU A 8 22.13 -16.27 -7.12
CA LEU A 8 22.70 -16.56 -5.79
C LEU A 8 23.42 -15.34 -5.21
N LEU A 9 24.24 -14.65 -6.01
CA LEU A 9 24.93 -13.42 -5.61
C LEU A 9 23.95 -12.30 -5.27
N ALA A 10 22.90 -12.09 -6.06
CA ALA A 10 21.83 -11.12 -5.77
C ALA A 10 21.09 -11.47 -4.46
N SER A 11 20.78 -12.75 -4.24
CA SER A 11 20.13 -13.22 -3.01
C SER A 11 21.00 -12.93 -1.77
N LEU A 12 22.31 -13.17 -1.86
CA LEU A 12 23.27 -12.86 -0.79
C LEU A 12 23.44 -11.35 -0.57
N HIS A 13 23.44 -10.54 -1.63
CA HIS A 13 23.50 -9.07 -1.54
C HIS A 13 22.30 -8.53 -0.76
N PHE A 14 21.07 -8.83 -1.20
CA PHE A 14 19.87 -8.37 -0.52
C PHE A 14 19.74 -8.90 0.92
N PHE A 15 20.28 -10.09 1.20
CA PHE A 15 20.31 -10.61 2.57
C PHE A 15 21.29 -9.85 3.47
N SER A 16 22.49 -9.49 2.97
CA SER A 16 23.44 -8.64 3.71
C SER A 16 22.88 -7.23 3.90
N GLU A 17 22.33 -6.63 2.83
CA GLU A 17 21.73 -5.30 2.86
C GLU A 17 20.54 -5.23 3.83
N MET A 18 19.71 -6.27 3.90
CA MET A 18 18.63 -6.37 4.90
C MET A 18 19.16 -6.63 6.33
N ASN A 19 20.35 -7.21 6.48
CA ASN A 19 21.02 -7.43 7.77
C ASN A 19 21.64 -6.14 8.33
N ASP A 20 22.15 -5.26 7.46
CA ASP A 20 22.75 -3.99 7.87
C ASP A 20 21.70 -2.90 8.23
N ASN A 21 20.41 -3.17 7.95
CA ASN A 21 19.26 -2.31 8.25
C ASN A 21 18.56 -2.61 9.60
N TYR A 22 19.19 -3.36 10.51
CA TYR A 22 18.69 -3.57 11.88
C TYR A 22 19.74 -3.27 12.95
N VAL A 23 19.29 -2.85 14.14
CA VAL A 23 20.12 -2.78 15.35
C VAL A 23 19.50 -3.63 16.46
N LEU A 24 20.33 -4.50 17.04
CA LEU A 24 19.97 -5.34 18.19
C LEU A 24 20.19 -4.56 19.49
N ILE A 25 19.13 -3.96 20.02
CA ILE A 25 19.20 -3.24 21.31
C ILE A 25 18.92 -4.23 22.45
N ALA A 26 19.97 -4.62 23.17
CA ALA A 26 19.86 -5.50 24.33
C ALA A 26 19.23 -4.76 25.53
N ARG A 27 17.90 -4.85 25.66
CA ARG A 27 17.12 -4.18 26.72
C ARG A 27 16.34 -5.18 27.58
N GLY A 28 17.06 -5.97 28.37
CA GLY A 28 16.51 -7.04 29.19
C GLY A 28 17.03 -8.41 28.73
N TYR A 29 16.19 -9.45 28.83
CA TYR A 29 16.54 -10.81 28.41
C TYR A 29 16.23 -11.10 26.93
N ASP A 30 15.26 -10.40 26.35
CA ASP A 30 14.86 -10.60 24.95
C ASP A 30 15.47 -9.50 24.04
N PRO A 31 16.19 -9.87 22.96
CA PRO A 31 16.74 -8.89 22.03
C PRO A 31 15.65 -8.40 21.06
N TYR A 32 15.18 -7.16 21.26
CA TYR A 32 14.27 -6.51 20.32
C TYR A 32 15.04 -6.04 19.07
N GLN A 33 14.55 -6.41 17.89
CA GLN A 33 15.10 -5.94 16.61
C GLN A 33 14.43 -4.61 16.24
N GLN A 34 15.19 -3.52 16.29
CA GLN A 34 14.72 -2.23 15.77
C GLN A 34 15.26 -2.06 14.34
N VAL A 35 14.35 -1.90 13.38
CA VAL A 35 14.69 -1.54 12.00
C VAL A 35 15.18 -0.08 11.99
N THR A 36 16.33 0.18 11.39
CA THR A 36 16.93 1.53 11.33
C THR A 36 16.44 2.34 10.14
N ASP A 37 16.16 1.67 9.02
CA ASP A 37 15.60 2.27 7.81
C ASP A 37 14.48 1.37 7.26
N ASN A 38 13.23 1.81 7.43
CA ASN A 38 12.04 1.06 7.01
C ASN A 38 11.94 0.96 5.48
N TYR A 39 12.39 1.97 4.73
CA TYR A 39 12.34 2.00 3.27
C TYR A 39 13.32 0.98 2.68
N ARG A 40 14.59 1.05 3.09
CA ARG A 40 15.65 0.15 2.62
C ARG A 40 15.39 -1.30 3.04
N PHE A 41 14.85 -1.51 4.25
CA PHE A 41 14.40 -2.83 4.68
C PHE A 41 13.28 -3.37 3.77
N HIS A 42 12.22 -2.60 3.50
CA HIS A 42 11.12 -3.05 2.63
C HIS A 42 11.55 -3.23 1.17
N ARG A 43 12.42 -2.37 0.64
CA ARG A 43 13.00 -2.47 -0.70
C ARG A 43 13.85 -3.73 -0.86
N SER A 44 14.77 -3.99 0.08
CA SER A 44 15.63 -5.18 0.06
C SER A 44 14.82 -6.46 0.28
N LYS A 45 13.77 -6.42 1.10
CA LYS A 45 12.80 -7.51 1.28
C LYS A 45 12.01 -7.81 -0.01
N LYS A 46 11.48 -6.78 -0.70
CA LYS A 46 10.86 -6.92 -2.05
C LYS A 46 11.85 -7.59 -3.02
N GLY A 47 13.10 -7.11 -3.07
CA GLY A 47 14.18 -7.66 -3.92
C GLY A 47 14.58 -9.11 -3.61
N LEU A 48 14.71 -9.45 -2.32
CA LEU A 48 15.06 -10.80 -1.86
C LEU A 48 13.98 -11.83 -2.23
N ILE A 49 12.70 -11.50 -2.07
CA ILE A 49 11.58 -12.37 -2.47
C ILE A 49 11.61 -12.66 -3.98
N PHE A 50 11.87 -11.63 -4.79
CA PHE A 50 12.03 -11.79 -6.24
C PHE A 50 13.24 -12.65 -6.60
N SER A 51 14.39 -12.42 -5.95
CA SER A 51 15.63 -13.17 -6.18
C SER A 51 15.49 -14.66 -5.81
N VAL A 52 14.88 -14.98 -4.67
CA VAL A 52 14.66 -16.36 -4.21
C VAL A 52 13.64 -17.10 -5.07
N SER A 53 12.52 -16.46 -5.44
CA SER A 53 11.53 -17.08 -6.34
C SER A 53 12.09 -17.32 -7.74
N PHE A 54 12.90 -16.39 -8.27
CA PHE A 54 13.64 -16.59 -9.52
C PHE A 54 14.64 -17.75 -9.42
N LEU A 55 15.37 -17.89 -8.31
CA LEU A 55 16.29 -19.01 -8.08
C LEU A 55 15.57 -20.37 -8.07
N ILE A 56 14.42 -20.46 -7.39
CA ILE A 56 13.59 -21.68 -7.35
C ILE A 56 13.05 -22.02 -8.75
N SER A 57 12.59 -21.01 -9.51
CA SER A 57 12.15 -21.19 -10.90
C SER A 57 13.29 -21.67 -11.81
N ALA A 58 14.44 -21.02 -11.76
CA ALA A 58 15.61 -21.36 -12.59
C ALA A 58 16.19 -22.74 -12.28
N THR A 59 16.17 -23.17 -11.01
CA THR A 59 16.60 -24.52 -10.61
C THR A 59 15.58 -25.59 -11.02
N SER A 60 14.28 -25.33 -10.88
CA SER A 60 13.22 -26.21 -11.38
C SER A 60 13.31 -26.41 -12.90
N PHE A 61 13.49 -25.33 -13.66
CA PHE A 61 13.69 -25.39 -15.11
C PHE A 61 14.97 -26.15 -15.50
N LEU A 62 16.08 -25.96 -14.76
CA LEU A 62 17.31 -26.71 -14.99
C LEU A 62 17.10 -28.22 -14.75
N VAL A 63 16.36 -28.60 -13.71
CA VAL A 63 15.99 -30.01 -13.43
C VAL A 63 15.13 -30.57 -14.57
N MET A 64 14.14 -29.83 -15.06
CA MET A 64 13.30 -30.23 -16.20
C MET A 64 14.11 -30.44 -17.49
N VAL A 65 15.15 -29.64 -17.74
CA VAL A 65 16.02 -29.77 -18.92
C VAL A 65 17.08 -30.87 -18.77
N LEU A 66 17.55 -31.16 -17.56
CA LEU A 66 18.56 -32.18 -17.29
C LEU A 66 18.00 -33.60 -17.11
N LEU A 67 16.72 -33.75 -16.75
CA LEU A 67 16.04 -35.04 -16.70
C LEU A 67 15.83 -35.61 -18.12
N PRO A 68 16.50 -36.70 -18.52
CA PRO A 68 16.30 -37.28 -19.85
C PRO A 68 14.93 -37.98 -19.90
N ASN A 69 14.12 -37.69 -20.92
CA ASN A 69 12.92 -38.47 -21.16
C ASN A 69 13.29 -39.87 -21.69
N GLU A 70 13.23 -40.89 -20.82
CA GLU A 70 13.55 -42.29 -21.13
C GLU A 70 12.67 -42.91 -22.23
N GLU A 71 11.52 -42.32 -22.57
CA GLU A 71 10.62 -42.81 -23.63
C GLU A 71 11.26 -42.81 -25.03
N ALA A 72 12.29 -41.99 -25.25
CA ALA A 72 12.96 -41.81 -26.54
C ALA A 72 13.65 -43.08 -27.11
N LYS A 73 13.73 -44.20 -26.37
CA LYS A 73 14.39 -45.45 -26.79
C LYS A 73 13.51 -46.44 -27.57
N ARG A 74 12.20 -46.20 -27.76
CA ARG A 74 11.25 -47.21 -28.29
C ARG A 74 10.75 -47.03 -29.74
N VAL A 75 11.54 -46.47 -30.67
CA VAL A 75 11.22 -46.50 -32.12
C VAL A 75 12.40 -47.01 -32.94
N LYS A 76 12.21 -48.13 -33.66
CA LYS A 76 13.06 -48.56 -34.78
C LYS A 76 12.33 -48.29 -36.11
N PRO A 77 13.00 -47.77 -37.17
CA PRO A 77 12.31 -47.28 -38.37
C PRO A 77 12.22 -48.30 -39.52
N VAL A 78 11.04 -48.44 -40.14
CA VAL A 78 10.88 -49.14 -41.45
C VAL A 78 9.86 -48.44 -42.36
N ARG A 79 10.40 -47.67 -43.33
CA ARG A 79 9.91 -47.38 -44.70
C ARG A 79 8.51 -46.77 -44.96
N LYS A 80 8.45 -46.07 -46.11
CA LYS A 80 7.31 -45.32 -46.66
C LYS A 80 6.42 -46.18 -47.57
N ALA A 81 5.12 -45.90 -47.65
CA ALA A 81 4.37 -45.73 -48.91
C ALA A 81 2.92 -45.24 -48.64
N ALA A 82 2.32 -44.54 -49.60
CA ALA A 82 0.87 -44.31 -49.75
C ALA A 82 0.47 -44.72 -51.19
N PRO A 83 -0.80 -45.04 -51.51
CA PRO A 83 -1.79 -43.98 -51.80
C PRO A 83 -3.27 -44.29 -51.38
N VAL A 84 -4.16 -43.38 -51.79
CA VAL A 84 -5.64 -43.26 -51.63
C VAL A 84 -6.31 -43.74 -52.96
N PRO A 85 -7.62 -44.14 -53.14
CA PRO A 85 -8.90 -43.69 -52.54
C PRO A 85 -9.89 -44.86 -52.18
N GLU A 86 -11.25 -44.81 -52.05
CA GLU A 86 -12.30 -43.78 -52.24
C GLU A 86 -13.63 -44.12 -51.49
N GLY A 87 -14.58 -43.17 -51.40
CA GLY A 87 -16.02 -43.38 -51.06
C GLY A 87 -16.37 -43.52 -49.56
N VAL A 88 -17.62 -43.34 -49.08
CA VAL A 88 -18.94 -43.01 -49.68
C VAL A 88 -19.75 -42.08 -48.71
N THR A 89 -20.93 -41.61 -49.12
CA THR A 89 -21.78 -40.49 -48.62
C THR A 89 -22.45 -40.59 -47.21
N PRO A 90 -23.01 -39.46 -46.68
CA PRO A 90 -23.57 -39.27 -45.30
C PRO A 90 -25.11 -39.57 -45.26
N PRO A 91 -26.01 -39.05 -44.35
CA PRO A 91 -25.89 -38.10 -43.22
C PRO A 91 -26.76 -38.42 -41.95
N LYS A 92 -27.07 -37.37 -41.15
CA LYS A 92 -28.18 -37.16 -40.17
C LYS A 92 -27.73 -37.09 -38.69
N ALA A 93 -28.16 -36.15 -37.84
CA ALA A 93 -28.71 -34.78 -37.95
C ALA A 93 -28.78 -34.15 -36.53
N GLN A 94 -28.94 -32.82 -36.42
CA GLN A 94 -29.78 -32.02 -35.47
C GLN A 94 -29.92 -32.44 -33.98
N SER A 95 -29.98 -31.53 -33.00
CA SER A 95 -30.00 -30.04 -33.02
C SER A 95 -29.70 -29.44 -31.62
N GLU A 96 -29.50 -28.12 -31.60
CA GLU A 96 -29.82 -27.09 -30.56
C GLU A 96 -30.22 -27.51 -29.13
N SER A 97 -29.63 -26.93 -28.07
CA SER A 97 -30.05 -25.67 -27.38
C SER A 97 -31.33 -25.84 -26.53
N THR A 98 -31.52 -25.29 -25.32
CA THR A 98 -31.36 -23.88 -24.91
C THR A 98 -31.37 -23.71 -23.36
N ILE A 99 -30.64 -22.69 -22.88
CA ILE A 99 -30.78 -21.86 -21.65
C ILE A 99 -31.94 -22.18 -20.68
N SER A 100 -31.66 -22.24 -19.35
CA SER A 100 -32.46 -21.56 -18.29
C SER A 100 -31.81 -21.56 -16.89
N SER A 101 -31.89 -20.40 -16.23
CA SER A 101 -31.80 -20.17 -14.78
C SER A 101 -33.16 -19.58 -14.34
N PRO A 102 -33.64 -19.65 -13.06
CA PRO A 102 -33.27 -18.61 -12.07
C PRO A 102 -33.47 -18.94 -10.56
N MET A 103 -33.02 -18.02 -9.66
CA MET A 103 -33.52 -17.76 -8.26
C MET A 103 -33.38 -18.91 -7.22
N GLN A 104 -33.42 -18.77 -5.88
CA GLN A 104 -33.49 -17.70 -4.85
C GLN A 104 -32.81 -18.27 -3.55
N GLY A 105 -32.60 -17.62 -2.39
CA GLY A 105 -32.86 -16.26 -1.86
C GLY A 105 -33.28 -16.30 -0.37
N GLY A 106 -32.67 -15.51 0.54
CA GLY A 106 -32.96 -15.48 1.99
C GLY A 106 -32.25 -14.33 2.77
N VAL A 107 -32.66 -14.06 4.02
CA VAL A 107 -32.31 -12.87 4.86
C VAL A 107 -32.57 -13.16 6.39
N ASP A 108 -32.23 -12.21 7.29
CA ASP A 108 -32.28 -12.18 8.79
C ASP A 108 -31.11 -12.90 9.53
N ASP A 109 -30.45 -12.42 10.60
CA ASP A 109 -30.73 -11.54 11.79
C ASP A 109 -31.18 -12.34 13.06
N LYS A 110 -30.90 -11.95 14.33
CA LYS A 110 -30.29 -10.76 14.98
C LYS A 110 -29.38 -11.24 16.17
N ASP A 111 -28.99 -10.58 17.28
CA ASP A 111 -29.20 -9.31 18.05
C ASP A 111 -27.79 -8.73 18.43
N GLU A 112 -27.47 -7.60 19.11
CA GLU A 112 -28.02 -6.65 20.11
C GLU A 112 -27.82 -6.97 21.64
N ASP A 113 -26.90 -6.22 22.27
CA ASP A 113 -26.68 -6.07 23.74
C ASP A 113 -26.24 -4.61 24.03
N LEU A 114 -26.74 -3.98 25.11
CA LEU A 114 -26.46 -2.58 25.47
C LEU A 114 -25.50 -2.43 26.66
N GLU A 115 -24.54 -1.51 26.57
CA GLU A 115 -23.98 -0.83 27.75
C GLU A 115 -23.93 0.70 27.54
N THR A 116 -24.61 1.45 28.41
CA THR A 116 -24.79 2.90 28.23
C THR A 116 -23.69 3.70 28.93
N THR A 117 -22.73 4.21 28.15
CA THR A 117 -21.71 5.14 28.65
C THR A 117 -22.18 6.58 28.52
N ALA A 118 -22.21 7.31 29.64
CA ALA A 118 -22.69 8.69 29.69
C ALA A 118 -21.81 9.60 28.82
N LEU A 119 -22.35 10.05 27.68
CA LEU A 119 -21.66 10.95 26.75
C LEU A 119 -21.43 12.33 27.40
N PRO A 120 -20.20 12.89 27.35
CA PRO A 120 -19.96 14.23 27.87
C PRO A 120 -20.67 15.30 27.02
N GLU A 121 -21.19 16.32 27.72
CA GLU A 121 -21.96 17.45 27.18
C GLU A 121 -21.43 17.99 25.84
N PRO A 122 -22.31 18.30 24.85
CA PRO A 122 -21.87 18.79 23.54
C PRO A 122 -21.12 20.13 23.62
N ARG A 123 -21.44 20.98 24.60
CA ARG A 123 -20.88 22.33 24.74
C ARG A 123 -19.38 22.37 25.05
N SER A 124 -18.85 21.40 25.81
CA SER A 124 -17.40 21.35 26.09
C SER A 124 -16.64 20.93 24.84
N ARG A 125 -17.11 19.89 24.14
CA ARG A 125 -16.56 19.41 22.86
C ARG A 125 -16.55 20.50 21.78
N SER A 126 -17.60 21.31 21.66
CA SER A 126 -17.61 22.45 20.72
C SER A 126 -16.55 23.49 21.04
N ARG A 127 -16.40 23.88 22.32
CA ARG A 127 -15.40 24.88 22.72
C ARG A 127 -13.97 24.37 22.54
N GLU A 128 -13.73 23.10 22.83
CA GLU A 128 -12.43 22.45 22.65
C GLU A 128 -12.04 22.39 21.17
N ARG A 129 -12.98 22.08 20.28
CA ARG A 129 -12.76 22.10 18.82
C ARG A 129 -12.36 23.48 18.32
N GLU A 130 -13.10 24.52 18.70
CA GLU A 130 -12.79 25.90 18.30
C GLU A 130 -11.35 26.28 18.68
N SER A 131 -10.91 25.98 19.92
CA SER A 131 -9.53 26.26 20.35
C SER A 131 -8.44 25.44 19.64
N VAL A 132 -8.78 24.27 19.09
CA VAL A 132 -7.83 23.48 18.26
C VAL A 132 -7.75 24.07 16.86
N ILE A 133 -8.86 24.57 16.31
CA ILE A 133 -8.91 25.23 15.01
C ILE A 133 -8.20 26.59 15.07
N GLU A 134 -8.43 27.39 16.11
CA GLU A 134 -7.74 28.66 16.40
C GLU A 134 -6.21 28.47 16.47
N ALA A 135 -5.75 27.42 17.17
CA ALA A 135 -4.33 27.03 17.23
C ALA A 135 -3.76 26.43 15.92
N ILE A 136 -4.60 26.20 14.90
CA ILE A 136 -4.20 25.83 13.54
C ILE A 136 -4.24 27.06 12.63
N GLU A 137 -5.22 27.95 12.81
CA GLU A 137 -5.30 29.28 12.17
C GLU A 137 -4.03 30.09 12.48
N GLU A 138 -3.51 30.05 13.71
CA GLU A 138 -2.24 30.67 14.12
C GLU A 138 -0.96 30.03 13.50
N LEU A 139 -1.03 28.82 12.94
CA LEU A 139 0.16 28.20 12.30
C LEU A 139 0.61 29.01 11.09
N ASP A 140 1.88 29.41 11.11
CA ASP A 140 2.53 30.08 9.99
C ASP A 140 2.44 29.24 8.70
N LEU A 141 2.19 29.92 7.58
CA LEU A 141 1.99 29.30 6.28
C LEU A 141 3.30 29.41 5.50
N GLU A 142 4.12 28.36 5.57
CA GLU A 142 5.36 28.27 4.81
C GLU A 142 5.09 28.42 3.29
N ASP A 143 5.78 29.38 2.66
CA ASP A 143 5.75 29.60 1.22
C ASP A 143 6.48 28.46 0.48
N VAL A 144 5.73 27.37 0.26
CA VAL A 144 6.11 26.24 -0.58
C VAL A 144 5.27 26.27 -1.85
N GLU A 145 5.92 26.31 -3.01
CA GLU A 145 5.24 26.11 -4.30
C GLU A 145 4.90 24.63 -4.49
N PHE A 146 3.61 24.32 -4.43
CA PHE A 146 3.06 23.02 -4.76
C PHE A 146 2.71 22.95 -6.26
N GLU A 147 3.70 23.18 -7.13
CA GLU A 147 3.58 22.97 -8.58
C GLU A 147 4.21 21.65 -8.99
N GLY A 148 3.42 20.76 -9.59
CA GLY A 148 3.88 19.47 -10.11
C GLY A 148 2.72 18.56 -10.53
N GLU A 149 3.02 17.63 -11.45
CA GLU A 149 2.15 16.46 -11.66
C GLU A 149 2.34 15.49 -10.47
N VAL A 150 1.27 14.83 -10.03
CA VAL A 150 1.29 13.94 -8.87
C VAL A 150 1.90 12.58 -9.25
N ASP A 151 3.23 12.55 -9.42
CA ASP A 151 3.97 11.31 -9.56
C ASP A 151 4.08 10.57 -8.22
N ILE A 152 3.99 9.25 -8.26
CA ILE A 152 3.78 8.40 -7.08
C ILE A 152 5.14 8.03 -6.48
N THR A 153 5.68 8.92 -5.65
CA THR A 153 7.02 8.82 -5.07
C THR A 153 7.15 7.74 -3.98
N GLU A 154 7.22 6.45 -4.36
CA GLU A 154 7.75 5.38 -3.48
C GLU A 154 9.29 5.53 -3.31
N GLY A 155 9.73 6.66 -2.76
CA GLY A 155 11.13 7.10 -2.64
C GLY A 155 11.69 7.06 -1.22
N GLU A 156 12.97 7.44 -1.06
CA GLU A 156 13.55 7.67 0.28
C GLU A 156 12.89 8.88 0.97
N ASP A 157 12.26 9.78 0.21
CA ASP A 157 11.51 10.96 0.66
C ASP A 157 10.03 10.68 1.03
N ASP A 158 9.49 9.48 0.76
CA ASP A 158 8.12 9.08 1.11
C ASP A 158 7.81 9.37 2.60
N VAL A 159 6.67 9.98 2.90
CA VAL A 159 6.34 10.40 4.28
C VAL A 159 6.17 9.22 5.24
N VAL A 160 5.48 8.16 4.83
CA VAL A 160 5.03 7.08 5.72
C VAL A 160 6.11 6.01 5.91
N TYR A 161 6.86 5.70 4.86
CA TYR A 161 7.82 4.59 4.82
C TYR A 161 9.26 5.03 4.58
N GLY A 162 9.49 6.24 4.05
CA GLY A 162 10.81 6.81 3.75
C GLY A 162 11.68 7.10 4.98
N SER A 163 12.91 7.56 4.71
CA SER A 163 13.94 7.85 5.71
C SER A 163 14.71 9.16 5.44
N GLY A 164 14.71 9.67 4.21
CA GLY A 164 15.31 10.94 3.79
C GLY A 164 14.40 12.15 4.01
N GLU A 165 14.85 13.33 3.60
CA GLU A 165 14.08 14.58 3.71
C GLU A 165 12.80 14.55 2.87
N ILE A 166 11.68 15.03 3.42
CA ILE A 166 10.36 14.98 2.77
C ILE A 166 10.24 16.15 1.76
N THR A 167 10.06 15.80 0.49
CA THR A 167 9.89 16.75 -0.61
C THR A 167 8.46 17.30 -0.69
N ALA A 168 8.25 18.38 -1.44
CA ALA A 168 6.90 18.91 -1.70
C ALA A 168 6.03 17.90 -2.48
N ALA A 169 6.64 17.15 -3.41
CA ALA A 169 5.97 16.06 -4.14
C ALA A 169 5.52 14.92 -3.20
N ALA A 170 6.42 14.44 -2.33
CA ALA A 170 6.09 13.42 -1.34
C ALA A 170 5.02 13.89 -0.34
N LEU A 171 4.93 15.19 -0.03
CA LEU A 171 3.84 15.77 0.77
C LEU A 171 2.49 15.73 0.03
N ILE A 172 2.46 16.13 -1.25
CA ILE A 172 1.27 16.07 -2.10
C ILE A 172 0.74 14.62 -2.17
N ASP A 173 1.61 13.70 -2.56
CA ASP A 173 1.33 12.26 -2.67
C ASP A 173 0.87 11.66 -1.32
N PHE A 174 1.47 12.06 -0.21
CA PHE A 174 1.02 11.68 1.14
C PHE A 174 -0.39 12.17 1.47
N VAL A 175 -0.73 13.43 1.14
CA VAL A 175 -2.08 13.97 1.39
C VAL A 175 -3.13 13.27 0.51
N HIS A 176 -2.77 12.91 -0.73
CA HIS A 176 -3.65 12.17 -1.64
C HIS A 176 -3.86 10.71 -1.20
N LYS A 177 -2.79 9.99 -0.87
CA LYS A 177 -2.86 8.58 -0.41
C LYS A 177 -3.45 8.43 1.00
N TYR A 178 -3.15 9.36 1.91
CA TYR A 178 -3.42 9.23 3.34
C TYR A 178 -4.09 10.48 3.96
N PRO A 179 -5.25 10.94 3.44
CA PRO A 179 -5.94 12.15 3.92
C PRO A 179 -6.40 12.06 5.39
N ASP A 180 -6.53 10.86 5.95
CA ASP A 180 -6.76 10.63 7.39
C ASP A 180 -5.51 10.96 8.22
N SER A 181 -4.36 10.43 7.82
CA SER A 181 -3.07 10.64 8.49
C SER A 181 -2.59 12.08 8.42
N SER A 182 -2.78 12.76 7.28
CA SER A 182 -2.41 14.18 7.13
C SER A 182 -3.26 15.09 8.03
N LEU A 183 -4.57 14.84 8.12
CA LEU A 183 -5.45 15.62 8.99
C LEU A 183 -5.18 15.33 10.48
N LYS A 184 -4.92 14.07 10.85
CA LYS A 184 -4.48 13.70 12.22
C LYS A 184 -3.17 14.38 12.61
N PHE A 185 -2.21 14.45 11.71
CA PHE A 185 -0.93 15.13 11.92
C PHE A 185 -1.11 16.65 12.11
N LEU A 186 -1.90 17.29 11.24
CA LEU A 186 -2.23 18.72 11.31
C LEU A 186 -2.93 19.09 12.62
N PHE A 187 -4.00 18.36 12.98
CA PHE A 187 -4.81 18.66 14.17
C PHE A 187 -4.26 18.09 15.47
N ARG A 188 -3.24 17.20 15.40
CA ARG A 188 -2.72 16.40 16.53
C ARG A 188 -3.82 15.68 17.34
N ARG A 189 -4.87 15.23 16.66
CA ARG A 189 -6.04 14.53 17.22
C ARG A 189 -6.60 13.52 16.23
N LYS A 190 -7.28 12.49 16.73
CA LYS A 190 -8.02 11.52 15.91
C LYS A 190 -9.28 12.17 15.31
N LEU A 191 -9.82 11.62 14.21
CA LEU A 191 -11.02 12.17 13.53
C LEU A 191 -12.28 12.25 14.41
N ASP A 192 -12.38 11.41 15.45
CA ASP A 192 -13.44 11.45 16.46
C ASP A 192 -13.25 12.54 17.53
N GLY A 193 -12.13 13.26 17.49
CA GLY A 193 -11.72 14.29 18.42
C GLY A 193 -10.94 13.80 19.63
N LYS A 194 -10.62 12.51 19.77
CA LYS A 194 -9.75 12.02 20.86
C LYS A 194 -8.30 12.48 20.68
N PRO A 195 -7.50 12.53 21.77
CA PRO A 195 -6.04 12.64 21.64
C PRO A 195 -5.46 11.45 20.87
N LEU A 196 -4.23 11.62 20.38
CA LEU A 196 -3.43 10.57 19.75
C LEU A 196 -2.94 9.56 20.80
N SER A 197 -2.44 8.41 20.34
CA SER A 197 -1.58 7.53 21.16
C SER A 197 -0.13 8.02 21.12
N ALA A 198 0.67 7.64 22.11
CA ALA A 198 2.11 7.92 22.10
C ALA A 198 2.80 7.36 20.83
N GLU A 199 2.34 6.22 20.33
CA GLU A 199 2.83 5.61 19.07
C GLU A 199 2.55 6.50 17.85
N GLU A 200 1.39 7.14 17.76
CA GLU A 200 1.09 8.12 16.70
C GLU A 200 1.93 9.39 16.87
N GLU A 201 2.15 9.86 18.10
CA GLU A 201 2.98 11.04 18.39
C GLU A 201 4.46 10.81 18.07
N ASP A 202 5.01 9.63 18.38
CA ASP A 202 6.37 9.21 18.03
C ASP A 202 6.58 9.16 16.50
N ILE A 203 5.61 8.59 15.75
CA ILE A 203 5.63 8.58 14.28
C ILE A 203 5.61 10.01 13.73
N TYR A 204 4.76 10.88 14.28
CA TYR A 204 4.64 12.27 13.83
C TYR A 204 5.87 13.11 14.18
N ALA A 205 6.55 12.82 15.29
CA ALA A 205 7.84 13.43 15.62
C ALA A 205 8.94 13.00 14.63
N ALA A 206 8.92 11.76 14.14
CA ALA A 206 9.82 11.30 13.09
C ALA A 206 9.57 11.99 11.74
N TRP A 207 8.31 12.34 11.42
CA TRP A 207 7.98 13.14 10.23
C TRP A 207 8.45 14.60 10.35
N GLU A 208 8.29 15.23 11.53
CA GLU A 208 8.82 16.57 11.80
C GLU A 208 10.35 16.63 11.73
N ALA A 209 11.04 15.59 12.22
CA ALA A 209 12.49 15.45 12.07
C ALA A 209 12.95 15.30 10.60
N ARG A 210 12.05 14.91 9.68
CA ARG A 210 12.27 14.80 8.23
C ARG A 210 11.77 16.02 7.43
N SER A 211 11.56 17.15 8.12
CA SER A 211 11.10 18.46 7.61
C SER A 211 9.62 18.59 7.22
N LEU A 212 8.77 17.60 7.54
CA LEU A 212 7.31 17.77 7.40
C LEU A 212 6.76 18.61 8.54
N THR A 213 6.19 19.78 8.23
CA THR A 213 5.55 20.65 9.25
C THR A 213 4.03 20.67 9.09
N ARG A 214 3.35 21.02 10.19
CA ARG A 214 1.90 21.26 10.17
C ARG A 214 1.53 22.49 9.31
N GLY A 215 2.44 23.47 9.19
CA GLY A 215 2.29 24.63 8.30
C GLY A 215 2.22 24.23 6.83
N LYS A 216 3.17 23.40 6.34
CA LYS A 216 3.16 22.87 4.97
C LYS A 216 1.88 22.07 4.66
N ILE A 217 1.45 21.19 5.58
CA ILE A 217 0.20 20.42 5.41
C ILE A 217 -1.04 21.32 5.40
N LYS A 218 -1.13 22.32 6.28
CA LYS A 218 -2.20 23.34 6.28
C LYS A 218 -2.23 24.08 4.95
N ARG A 219 -1.08 24.59 4.50
CA ARG A 219 -0.94 25.33 3.23
C ARG A 219 -1.41 24.50 2.04
N TYR A 220 -1.00 23.24 1.95
CA TYR A 220 -1.40 22.38 0.85
C TYR A 220 -2.89 21.99 0.89
N ILE A 221 -3.46 21.67 2.07
CA ILE A 221 -4.90 21.36 2.19
C ILE A 221 -5.77 22.55 1.80
N LEU A 222 -5.38 23.78 2.17
CA LEU A 222 -6.09 25.00 1.76
C LEU A 222 -6.03 25.21 0.24
N GLN A 223 -4.86 24.97 -0.38
CA GLN A 223 -4.69 25.05 -1.85
C GLN A 223 -5.46 23.96 -2.60
N LEU A 224 -5.45 22.72 -2.12
CA LEU A 224 -6.14 21.58 -2.73
C LEU A 224 -7.67 21.76 -2.74
N MET A 225 -8.22 22.43 -1.73
CA MET A 225 -9.66 22.57 -1.54
C MET A 225 -10.23 23.95 -1.95
N ASP A 226 -9.40 24.85 -2.49
CA ASP A 226 -9.73 26.27 -2.71
C ASP A 226 -10.34 26.95 -1.46
N TRP A 227 -9.74 26.72 -0.28
CA TRP A 227 -10.20 27.26 1.01
C TRP A 227 -9.36 28.45 1.47
N GLU A 228 -10.03 29.53 1.90
CA GLU A 228 -9.38 30.68 2.55
C GLU A 228 -8.92 30.34 3.98
N GLU A 229 -9.77 29.63 4.73
CA GLU A 229 -9.55 29.23 6.13
C GLU A 229 -10.01 27.78 6.35
N MET A 230 -9.56 27.14 7.44
CA MET A 230 -9.94 25.76 7.75
C MET A 230 -11.42 25.68 8.21
N PRO A 231 -12.27 24.81 7.63
CA PRO A 231 -13.68 24.73 8.00
C PRO A 231 -13.88 24.39 9.48
N LYS A 232 -14.75 25.14 10.17
CA LYS A 232 -15.03 25.00 11.61
C LYS A 232 -15.99 23.84 11.93
N GLU A 233 -15.71 22.68 11.34
CA GLU A 233 -16.53 21.47 11.32
C GLU A 233 -15.88 20.31 12.12
N PRO A 234 -16.57 19.19 12.37
CA PRO A 234 -15.93 18.00 12.93
C PRO A 234 -14.84 17.48 11.98
N LEU A 235 -13.68 17.07 12.51
CA LEU A 235 -12.54 16.56 11.71
C LEU A 235 -12.95 15.46 10.71
N TYR A 236 -13.91 14.61 11.07
CA TYR A 236 -14.47 13.59 10.17
C TYR A 236 -15.15 14.17 8.92
N GLU A 237 -15.87 15.29 9.02
CA GLU A 237 -16.51 15.94 7.86
C GLU A 237 -15.48 16.68 7.00
N ILE A 238 -14.45 17.28 7.62
CA ILE A 238 -13.32 17.90 6.92
C ILE A 238 -12.54 16.83 6.14
N TRP A 239 -12.19 15.70 6.79
CA TRP A 239 -11.58 14.54 6.15
C TRP A 239 -12.41 14.00 5.00
N LYS A 240 -13.73 13.87 5.21
CA LYS A 240 -14.67 13.43 4.18
C LYS A 240 -14.62 14.36 2.97
N LYS A 241 -14.73 15.68 3.15
CA LYS A 241 -14.64 16.65 2.05
C LYS A 241 -13.34 16.53 1.27
N ILE A 242 -12.20 16.42 1.97
CA ILE A 242 -10.88 16.27 1.34
C ILE A 242 -10.78 14.97 0.53
N ARG A 243 -11.15 13.83 1.13
CA ARG A 243 -11.17 12.52 0.46
C ARG A 243 -12.11 12.50 -0.75
N ASP A 244 -13.32 13.04 -0.60
CA ASP A 244 -14.34 13.02 -1.63
C ASP A 244 -13.91 13.91 -2.82
N HIS A 245 -13.28 15.07 -2.56
CA HIS A 245 -12.63 15.89 -3.60
C HIS A 245 -11.47 15.16 -4.29
N ILE A 246 -10.57 14.52 -3.54
CA ILE A 246 -9.44 13.74 -4.13
C ILE A 246 -9.99 12.63 -5.05
N PHE A 247 -11.07 11.96 -4.64
CA PHE A 247 -11.71 10.91 -5.44
C PHE A 247 -12.42 11.46 -6.69
N GLU A 248 -13.03 12.64 -6.62
CA GLU A 248 -13.72 13.26 -7.77
C GLU A 248 -12.75 13.86 -8.81
N ASN A 249 -11.56 14.31 -8.39
CA ASN A 249 -10.62 15.04 -9.25
C ASN A 249 -9.32 14.28 -9.61
N TYR A 250 -8.94 13.21 -8.89
CA TYR A 250 -7.65 12.54 -9.02
C TYR A 250 -7.73 10.98 -8.99
N SER A 251 -8.83 10.38 -9.46
CA SER A 251 -9.04 8.91 -9.55
C SER A 251 -9.47 8.43 -10.94
#